data_AF-A0A7V9QZE0-F1
#
_entry.id   AF-A0A7V9QZE0-F1
#
_cell.length_a   1.000
_cell.length_b   1.000
_cell.length_c   1.000
_cell.angle_alpha   90.00
_cell.angle_beta   90.00
_cell.angle_gamma   90.00
#
_symmetry.space_group_name_H-M   'P 1'
#
loop_
_entity.id
_entity.type
_entity.pdbx_description
1 polymer ?
#
loop_
_entity_poly.entity_id
_entity_poly.type
_entity_poly.pdbx_seq_one_letter_code
_entity_poly.pdbx_strand_id
1 'polypeptide(L)' 'KAEPNVLFGGRLGTYKYLDMHMAIGSALTMYENSLRPHFVDGAALESGGVEE' A
#
# COMPACT_ATOMS: atom_id res chain seq x y z
N LYS A 1 6.22 5.35 14.05
CA LYS A 1 6.04 6.62 13.31
C LYS A 1 6.15 6.26 11.84
N ALA A 2 5.15 6.59 11.02
CA ALA A 2 5.21 6.28 9.60
C ALA A 2 6.31 7.13 8.92
N GLU A 3 7.05 6.50 7.99
CA GLU A 3 8.03 7.20 7.17
C GLU A 3 7.32 7.93 6.03
N PRO A 4 7.54 9.24 5.84
CA PRO A 4 6.76 10.04 4.89
C PRO A 4 6.99 9.58 3.45
N ASN A 5 5.89 9.48 2.71
CA ASN A 5 5.81 9.03 1.32
C ASN A 5 6.31 7.59 1.11
N VAL A 6 6.23 6.73 2.13
CA VAL A 6 6.58 5.31 2.05
C VAL A 6 5.36 4.44 2.35
N LEU A 7 5.09 3.49 1.45
CA LEU A 7 4.04 2.49 1.60
C LEU A 7 4.67 1.12 1.82
N PHE A 8 4.21 0.41 2.85
CA PHE A 8 4.64 -0.95 3.15
C PHE A 8 3.56 -1.96 2.73
N GLY A 9 3.94 -2.97 1.94
CA GLY A 9 3.02 -3.95 1.38
C GLY A 9 3.60 -5.36 1.33
N GLY A 10 2.74 -6.33 1.02
CA GLY A 10 3.12 -7.72 0.87
C GLY A 10 3.57 -8.40 2.17
N ARG A 11 3.98 -9.67 2.06
CA ARG A 11 4.25 -10.54 3.22
C ARG A 11 5.25 -9.94 4.21
N LEU A 12 6.34 -9.36 3.72
CA LEU A 12 7.41 -8.84 4.57
C LEU A 12 7.15 -7.40 5.01
N GLY A 13 6.57 -6.56 4.15
CA GLY A 13 6.27 -5.17 4.48
C GLY A 13 5.16 -5.02 5.51
N THR A 14 4.18 -5.93 5.53
CA THR A 14 3.09 -5.92 6.53
C THR A 14 3.22 -7.02 7.59
N TYR A 15 4.29 -7.81 7.55
CA TYR A 15 4.53 -8.96 8.43
C TYR A 15 3.35 -9.94 8.53
N LYS A 16 2.81 -10.35 7.37
CA LYS A 16 1.66 -11.26 7.28
C LYS A 16 1.93 -12.45 6.37
N TYR A 17 1.32 -13.58 6.68
CA TYR A 17 1.24 -14.68 5.73
C TYR A 17 0.24 -14.33 4.63
N LEU A 18 0.77 -14.11 3.42
CA LEU A 18 -0.01 -13.85 2.22
C LEU A 18 0.42 -14.86 1.16
N ASP A 19 -0.57 -15.57 0.60
CA ASP A 19 -0.38 -16.34 -0.62
C ASP A 19 -0.38 -15.42 -1.85
N MET A 20 0.04 -15.97 -3.00
CA MET A 20 0.23 -15.20 -4.23
C MET A 20 -0.98 -14.33 -4.60
N HIS A 21 -2.20 -14.86 -4.52
CA HIS A 21 -3.42 -14.12 -4.85
C HIS A 21 -3.69 -12.96 -3.88
N MET A 22 -3.40 -13.13 -2.59
CA MET A 22 -3.55 -12.06 -1.60
C MET A 22 -2.49 -10.97 -1.80
N ALA A 23 -1.25 -11.37 -2.10
CA ALA A 23 -0.18 -10.42 -2.41
C ALA A 23 -0.53 -9.59 -3.66
N ILE A 24 -0.96 -10.24 -4.75
CA ILE A 24 -1.39 -9.56 -5.99
C ILE A 24 -2.60 -8.66 -5.72
N GLY A 25 -3.63 -9.17 -5.05
CA GLY A 25 -4.82 -8.40 -4.69
C GLY A 25 -4.46 -7.15 -3.86
N SER A 26 -3.61 -7.31 -2.84
CA SER A 26 -3.17 -6.19 -2.00
C SER A 26 -2.41 -5.11 -2.79
N ALA A 27 -1.61 -5.50 -3.78
CA ALA A 27 -0.87 -4.57 -4.63
C ALA A 27 -1.79 -3.80 -5.59
N LEU A 28 -2.78 -4.47 -6.18
CA LEU A 28 -3.79 -3.83 -7.03
C LEU A 28 -4.62 -2.82 -6.22
N THR A 29 -5.05 -3.20 -5.01
CA THR A 29 -5.78 -2.31 -4.10
C THR A 29 -4.95 -1.09 -3.70
N MET A 30 -3.66 -1.28 -3.35
CA MET A 30 -2.76 -0.17 -3.01
C MET A 30 -2.58 0.79 -4.19
N TYR A 31 -2.48 0.26 -5.41
CA TYR A 31 -2.38 1.10 -6.60
C TYR A 31 -3.62 1.96 -6.82
N GLU A 32 -4.81 1.35 -6.84
CA GLU A 32 -6.06 2.08 -7.13
C GLU A 32 -6.41 3.09 -6.05
N ASN A 33 -6.15 2.78 -4.78
CA ASN A 33 -6.62 3.61 -3.66
C ASN A 33 -5.59 4.63 -3.16
N SER A 34 -4.29 4.39 -3.34
CA SER A 34 -3.24 5.25 -2.76
C SER A 34 -2.35 5.85 -3.83
N LEU A 35 -1.76 5.04 -4.71
CA LEU A 35 -0.79 5.53 -5.70
C LEU A 35 -1.45 6.33 -6.81
N ARG A 36 -2.51 5.80 -7.42
CA ARG A 36 -3.18 6.45 -8.55
C ARG A 36 -3.79 7.81 -8.15
N PRO A 37 -4.55 7.95 -7.06
CA PRO A 37 -5.09 9.26 -6.66
C PRO A 37 -4.00 10.27 -6.32
N HIS A 38 -2.89 9.82 -5.72
CA HIS A 38 -1.74 10.69 -5.44
C HIS A 38 -1.13 11.26 -6.73
N PHE A 39 -0.86 10.40 -7.72
CA PHE A 39 -0.18 10.82 -8.95
C PHE A 39 -1.10 11.52 -9.96
N VAL A 40 -2.37 11.17 -10.01
CA VAL A 40 -3.32 11.71 -11.01
C VAL A 40 -4.05 12.94 -10.47
N ASP A 41 -4.53 12.88 -9.23
CA ASP A 41 -5.43 13.88 -8.66
C ASP A 41 -4.73 14.80 -7.64
N GLY A 42 -3.46 14.53 -7.33
CA GLY A 42 -2.69 15.29 -6.35
C GLY A 42 -3.11 15.03 -4.90
N ALA A 43 -3.80 13.92 -4.64
CA ALA A 43 -4.20 13.54 -3.28
C ALA A 43 -2.97 13.35 -2.38
N ALA A 44 -3.11 13.64 -1.08
CA ALA A 44 -2.03 13.40 -0.14
C ALA A 44 -1.73 11.90 -0.04
N LEU A 45 -0.44 11.54 -0.01
CA LEU A 45 -0.03 10.15 0.16
C LEU A 45 0.03 9.80 1.65
N GLU A 46 -0.98 9.09 2.14
CA GLU A 46 -0.98 8.56 3.50
C GLU A 46 0.04 7.43 3.61
N SER A 47 1.06 7.66 4.42
CA SER A 47 2.18 6.72 4.57
C SER A 47 1.84 5.67 5.62
N GLY A 48 2.21 4.41 5.38
CA GLY A 48 1.85 3.31 6.29
C GLY A 48 1.83 1.94 5.62
N GLY A 49 1.45 0.93 6.40
CA GLY A 49 1.16 -0.42 5.89
C GLY A 49 -0.29 -0.53 5.43
N VAL A 50 -0.62 -1.58 4.65
CA VAL A 50 -1.99 -1.85 4.15
C VAL A 50 -3.06 -2.02 5.26
N GLU A 51 -2.67 -1.98 6.54
CA GLU A 51 -3.59 -1.99 7.69
C GLU A 51 -3.02 -1.16 8.85
N GLU A 52 -3.20 0.16 8.81
CA GLU A 52 -3.49 0.95 10.01
C GLU A 52 -4.97 1.38 9.97
#